data_AF-A0A2E9MLF0-F1
#
_entry.id   AF-A0A2E9MLF0-F1
#
_cell.length_a   1.000
_cell.length_b   1.000
_cell.length_c   1.000
_cell.angle_alpha   90.00
_cell.angle_beta   90.00
_cell.angle_gamma   90.00
#
_symmetry.space_group_name_H-M   'P 1'
#
loop_
_entity.id
_entity.type
_entity.pdbx_description
1 polymer ?
#
loop_
_entity_poly.entity_id
_entity_poly.type
_entity_poly.pdbx_seq_one_letter_code
_entity_poly.pdbx_strand_id
1 'polypeptide(L)'
;MAQIYWTYNELLEEVHRRAQSVEVLGHTVDGSPIVAARGGGSKRPAVFITAGSHSTEQAGVSAAVSCIEELETEHQVYVIPTRDPVGMQGFAHVLSLGLGERPEADDFDQVESLLRDQGEVLFEEDDLLLALIGEYGYASARPAPERACAQYFFYQRLQRLAKEHPEALEPLRGRRVWMTPGQTGVAGTGDLGRAYTLIISLDGEILHINRFHDTPWSPIEPRATRDLMARIDPGISFDLHESQLMEDRYFLSARRQPDATNEEWEQKAASAVIQAISDSGATLARDEDVSALGNWFDTSEPGVCWLDAGRRGEGYNLADFASQTYGLAFGTEMGMYGTFDGRVNLAMITVRTAVEVFSQRHA
;
A
#
# COMPACT_ATOMS: atom_id res chain seq x y z
N MET A 1 17.76 11.91 -8.21
CA MET A 1 17.61 10.53 -7.71
C MET A 1 16.62 10.59 -6.56
N ALA A 2 15.61 9.75 -6.60
CA ALA A 2 14.62 9.62 -5.54
C ALA A 2 15.27 8.97 -4.31
N GLN A 3 14.80 9.35 -3.14
CA GLN A 3 15.33 8.85 -1.87
C GLN A 3 14.58 7.58 -1.45
N ILE A 4 15.31 6.53 -1.09
CA ILE A 4 14.77 5.41 -0.33
C ILE A 4 14.90 5.76 1.16
N TYR A 5 13.78 5.83 1.86
CA TYR A 5 13.77 5.94 3.33
C TYR A 5 13.86 4.55 3.95
N TRP A 6 14.91 4.27 4.73
CA TRP A 6 15.09 2.96 5.36
C TRP A 6 14.47 2.91 6.74
N THR A 7 14.36 4.05 7.41
CA THR A 7 13.70 4.18 8.71
C THR A 7 12.52 5.13 8.65
N TYR A 8 11.58 4.98 9.58
CA TYR A 8 10.45 5.89 9.67
C TYR A 8 10.88 7.31 10.09
N ASN A 9 11.96 7.44 10.89
CA ASN A 9 12.52 8.73 11.27
C ASN A 9 13.08 9.49 10.06
N GLU A 10 13.84 8.83 9.18
CA GLU A 10 14.32 9.44 7.93
C GLU A 10 13.17 9.96 7.06
N LEU A 11 12.08 9.19 6.97
CA LEU A 11 10.87 9.62 6.27
C LEU A 11 10.26 10.86 6.94
N LEU A 12 10.08 10.83 8.26
CA LEU A 12 9.49 11.94 9.01
C LEU A 12 10.32 13.23 8.90
N GLU A 13 11.64 13.14 8.98
CA GLU A 13 12.53 14.30 8.79
C GLU A 13 12.30 14.96 7.43
N GLU A 14 12.23 14.17 6.37
CA GLU A 14 12.01 14.68 5.02
C GLU A 14 10.60 15.24 4.84
N VAL A 15 9.59 14.60 5.43
CA VAL A 15 8.20 15.10 5.44
C VAL A 15 8.11 16.47 6.11
N HIS A 16 8.73 16.65 7.28
CA HIS A 16 8.76 17.94 7.98
C HIS A 16 9.53 19.01 7.20
N ARG A 17 10.59 18.61 6.48
CA ARG A 17 11.37 19.52 5.64
C ARG A 17 10.56 20.07 4.46
N ARG A 18 9.71 19.24 3.85
CA ARG A 18 8.96 19.58 2.63
C ARG A 18 7.59 20.20 2.89
N ALA A 19 6.95 19.86 4.02
CA ALA A 19 5.58 20.24 4.28
C ALA A 19 5.42 21.68 4.78
N GLN A 20 4.28 22.31 4.44
CA GLN A 20 3.86 23.57 5.05
C GLN A 20 3.47 23.39 6.53
N SER A 21 2.87 22.24 6.85
CA SER A 21 2.56 21.80 8.20
C SER A 21 2.41 20.28 8.24
N VAL A 22 2.62 19.70 9.43
CA VAL A 22 2.45 18.27 9.70
C VAL A 22 1.52 18.10 10.90
N GLU A 23 0.51 17.24 10.76
CA GLU A 23 -0.41 16.85 11.82
C GLU A 23 -0.21 15.37 12.16
N VAL A 24 -0.17 15.03 13.44
CA VAL A 24 -0.26 13.63 13.91
C VAL A 24 -1.72 13.23 14.00
N LEU A 25 -2.13 12.23 13.23
CA LEU A 25 -3.50 11.72 13.16
C LEU A 25 -3.80 10.64 14.20
N GLY A 26 -2.75 9.94 14.66
CA GLY A 26 -2.84 8.80 15.57
C GLY A 26 -1.47 8.16 15.76
N HIS A 27 -1.41 7.06 16.52
CA HIS A 27 -0.18 6.29 16.72
C HIS A 27 -0.44 4.81 16.47
N THR A 28 0.52 4.13 15.85
CA THR A 28 0.51 2.69 15.56
C THR A 28 0.81 1.86 16.81
N VAL A 29 0.81 0.54 16.66
CA VAL A 29 1.01 -0.42 17.76
C VAL A 29 2.38 -0.32 18.45
N ASP A 30 3.39 0.20 17.76
CA ASP A 30 4.73 0.47 18.32
C ASP A 30 4.89 1.92 18.82
N GLY A 31 3.81 2.71 18.81
CA GLY A 31 3.81 4.12 19.17
C GLY A 31 4.31 5.06 18.08
N SER A 32 4.66 4.58 16.87
CA SER A 32 5.03 5.46 15.76
C SER A 32 3.82 6.32 15.34
N PRO A 33 4.00 7.64 15.09
CA PRO A 33 2.89 8.48 14.67
C PRO A 33 2.43 8.13 13.26
N ILE A 34 1.17 8.37 12.95
CA ILE A 34 0.65 8.44 11.58
C ILE A 34 0.48 9.92 11.29
N VAL A 35 1.11 10.41 10.23
CA VAL A 35 1.15 11.85 9.95
C VAL A 35 0.44 12.21 8.64
N ALA A 36 -0.19 13.38 8.64
CA ALA A 36 -0.64 14.06 7.43
C ALA A 36 0.22 15.31 7.21
N ALA A 37 0.77 15.44 6.00
CA ALA A 37 1.52 16.59 5.55
C ALA A 37 0.69 17.49 4.65
N ARG A 38 0.81 18.80 4.84
CA ARG A 38 0.15 19.83 4.04
C ARG A 38 1.10 20.35 2.95
N GLY A 39 0.62 20.36 1.70
CA GLY A 39 1.31 20.93 0.54
C GLY A 39 0.35 21.65 -0.42
N GLY A 40 0.85 22.08 -1.58
CA GLY A 40 0.06 22.77 -2.60
C GLY A 40 -0.49 24.14 -2.15
N GLY A 41 -1.64 24.54 -2.71
CA GLY A 41 -2.26 25.84 -2.44
C GLY A 41 -3.33 25.83 -1.36
N SER A 42 -4.37 26.63 -1.55
CA SER A 42 -5.46 26.85 -0.57
C SER A 42 -6.87 26.60 -1.11
N LYS A 43 -7.02 26.38 -2.42
CA LYS A 43 -8.29 26.16 -3.12
C LYS A 43 -8.90 24.81 -2.73
N ARG A 44 -10.23 24.76 -2.65
CA ARG A 44 -11.03 23.54 -2.47
C ARG A 44 -11.72 23.18 -3.80
N PRO A 45 -12.07 21.91 -4.06
CA PRO A 45 -11.88 20.75 -3.18
C PRO A 45 -10.41 20.34 -3.01
N ALA A 46 -10.09 19.56 -1.98
CA ALA A 46 -8.72 19.13 -1.71
C ALA A 46 -8.28 17.97 -2.63
N VAL A 47 -6.98 17.83 -2.81
CA VAL A 47 -6.28 16.66 -3.36
C VAL A 47 -5.77 15.85 -2.17
N PHE A 48 -6.07 14.55 -2.14
CA PHE A 48 -5.56 13.63 -1.13
C PHE A 48 -4.64 12.58 -1.77
N ILE A 49 -3.47 12.36 -1.19
CA ILE A 49 -2.48 11.40 -1.70
C ILE A 49 -2.01 10.53 -0.54
N THR A 50 -1.93 9.23 -0.77
CA THR A 50 -1.32 8.31 0.18
C THR A 50 -0.60 7.16 -0.51
N ALA A 51 0.24 6.47 0.25
CA ALA A 51 1.00 5.31 -0.20
C ALA A 51 1.31 4.40 0.99
N GLY A 52 2.04 3.31 0.74
CA GLY A 52 2.69 2.52 1.79
C GLY A 52 1.73 1.82 2.74
N SER A 53 0.50 1.50 2.31
CA SER A 53 -0.33 0.54 3.07
C SER A 53 0.22 -0.87 3.02
N HIS A 54 1.03 -1.16 2.02
CA HIS A 54 2.00 -2.23 2.06
C HIS A 54 3.37 -1.58 2.15
N SER A 55 4.07 -1.81 3.25
CA SER A 55 5.40 -1.25 3.51
C SER A 55 6.46 -1.64 2.46
N THR A 56 6.17 -2.65 1.64
CA THR A 56 7.00 -3.15 0.54
C THR A 56 6.96 -2.29 -0.72
N GLU A 57 6.10 -1.27 -0.78
CA GLU A 57 5.86 -0.42 -1.95
C GLU A 57 6.51 0.97 -1.78
N GLN A 58 7.84 0.95 -1.63
CA GLN A 58 8.59 2.13 -1.18
C GLN A 58 8.71 3.25 -2.22
N ALA A 59 8.61 2.95 -3.52
CA ALA A 59 8.61 3.99 -4.55
C ALA A 59 7.32 4.83 -4.48
N GLY A 60 6.18 4.21 -4.15
CA GLY A 60 4.93 4.92 -3.86
C GLY A 60 5.09 5.91 -2.69
N VAL A 61 5.74 5.48 -1.60
CA VAL A 61 6.04 6.34 -0.44
C VAL A 61 6.90 7.53 -0.84
N SER A 62 7.97 7.31 -1.62
CA SER A 62 8.84 8.40 -2.05
C SER A 62 8.16 9.37 -3.01
N ALA A 63 7.30 8.87 -3.91
CA ALA A 63 6.50 9.74 -4.76
C ALA A 63 5.48 10.58 -3.96
N ALA A 64 4.85 9.99 -2.94
CA ALA A 64 3.94 10.72 -2.06
C ALA A 64 4.68 11.88 -1.34
N VAL A 65 5.89 11.64 -0.84
CA VAL A 65 6.72 12.68 -0.20
C VAL A 65 7.12 13.76 -1.20
N SER A 66 7.51 13.40 -2.42
CA SER A 66 7.81 14.36 -3.48
C SER A 66 6.60 15.23 -3.83
N CYS A 67 5.38 14.68 -3.84
CA CYS A 67 4.15 15.44 -4.08
C CYS A 67 3.87 16.54 -3.05
N ILE A 68 4.45 16.49 -1.85
CA ILE A 68 4.23 17.52 -0.81
C ILE A 68 4.72 18.89 -1.29
N GLU A 69 5.89 18.93 -1.95
CA GLU A 69 6.57 20.15 -2.38
C GLU A 69 6.49 20.35 -3.91
N GLU A 70 6.58 19.26 -4.69
CA GLU A 70 6.78 19.32 -6.13
C GLU A 70 5.48 19.24 -6.96
N LEU A 71 4.32 19.12 -6.31
CA LEU A 71 3.02 19.15 -6.99
C LEU A 71 2.52 20.58 -7.11
N GLU A 72 2.61 21.12 -8.32
CA GLU A 72 2.13 22.47 -8.63
C GLU A 72 0.60 22.48 -8.79
N THR A 73 -0.11 23.04 -7.80
CA THR A 73 -1.56 23.23 -7.87
C THR A 73 -2.02 24.33 -6.92
N GLU A 74 -3.09 25.04 -7.28
CA GLU A 74 -3.77 25.96 -6.38
C GLU A 74 -4.58 25.24 -5.30
N HIS A 75 -4.90 23.95 -5.52
CA HIS A 75 -5.69 23.14 -4.61
C HIS A 75 -4.94 22.74 -3.36
N GLN A 76 -5.70 22.48 -2.29
CA GLN A 76 -5.13 21.97 -1.07
C GLN A 76 -4.62 20.53 -1.26
N VAL A 77 -3.32 20.25 -1.08
CA VAL A 77 -2.76 18.86 -1.13
C VAL A 77 -2.49 18.28 0.26
N TYR A 78 -3.16 17.20 0.64
CA TYR A 78 -2.89 16.47 1.89
C TYR A 78 -2.25 15.13 1.58
N VAL A 79 -1.14 14.82 2.24
CA VAL A 79 -0.37 13.60 2.00
C VAL A 79 -0.25 12.77 3.29
N ILE A 80 -0.66 11.50 3.24
CA ILE A 80 -0.22 10.50 4.23
C ILE A 80 0.88 9.65 3.57
N PRO A 81 2.17 9.92 3.84
CA PRO A 81 3.28 9.38 3.06
C PRO A 81 3.41 7.85 3.16
N THR A 82 3.10 7.29 4.33
CA THR A 82 2.98 5.85 4.53
C THR A 82 1.84 5.56 5.51
N ARG A 83 1.08 4.50 5.21
CA ARG A 83 0.03 3.96 6.09
C ARG A 83 0.48 2.74 6.88
N ASP A 84 1.74 2.32 6.76
CA ASP A 84 2.36 1.27 7.57
C ASP A 84 3.74 1.70 8.09
N PRO A 85 3.81 2.66 9.04
CA PRO A 85 5.06 3.06 9.68
C PRO A 85 5.83 1.89 10.30
N VAL A 86 5.12 0.86 10.80
CA VAL A 86 5.71 -0.27 11.53
C VAL A 86 6.40 -1.22 10.58
N GLY A 87 5.69 -1.69 9.55
CA GLY A 87 6.25 -2.59 8.53
C GLY A 87 7.40 -1.94 7.74
N MET A 88 7.39 -0.62 7.61
CA MET A 88 8.45 0.13 6.93
C MET A 88 9.82 -0.02 7.61
N GLN A 89 9.88 -0.22 8.94
CA GLN A 89 11.14 -0.30 9.68
C GLN A 89 11.88 -1.64 9.53
N GLY A 90 11.30 -2.61 8.81
CA GLY A 90 11.93 -3.90 8.52
C GLY A 90 11.54 -5.02 9.46
N PHE A 91 11.90 -6.25 9.07
CA PHE A 91 11.45 -7.45 9.76
C PHE A 91 12.04 -7.57 11.19
N ALA A 92 13.31 -7.18 11.36
CA ALA A 92 13.93 -7.14 12.69
C ALA A 92 13.21 -6.14 13.65
N HIS A 93 12.69 -5.03 13.13
CA HIS A 93 11.92 -4.08 13.96
C HIS A 93 10.62 -4.71 14.43
N VAL A 94 9.84 -5.32 13.53
CA VAL A 94 8.55 -5.91 13.93
C VAL A 94 8.71 -7.11 14.86
N LEU A 95 9.78 -7.90 14.72
CA LEU A 95 10.13 -8.97 15.67
C LEU A 95 10.37 -8.44 17.08
N SER A 96 10.95 -7.24 17.20
CA SER A 96 11.21 -6.63 18.50
C SER A 96 9.94 -6.38 19.32
N LEU A 97 8.79 -6.23 18.66
CA LEU A 97 7.51 -6.02 19.34
C LEU A 97 7.03 -7.26 20.10
N GLY A 98 7.34 -8.46 19.59
CA GLY A 98 7.05 -9.72 20.25
C GLY A 98 8.14 -10.15 21.22
N LEU A 99 9.41 -9.91 20.87
CA LEU A 99 10.58 -10.34 21.65
C LEU A 99 10.94 -9.38 22.80
N GLY A 100 10.51 -8.12 22.73
CA GLY A 100 10.86 -7.07 23.69
C GLY A 100 12.21 -6.38 23.43
N GLU A 101 13.03 -6.93 22.53
CA GLU A 101 14.28 -6.33 22.05
C GLU A 101 14.50 -6.62 20.57
N ARG A 102 15.28 -5.77 19.89
CA ARG A 102 15.56 -5.94 18.46
C ARG A 102 16.58 -7.06 18.25
N PRO A 103 16.22 -8.15 17.55
CA PRO A 103 17.15 -9.25 17.31
C PRO A 103 18.11 -8.93 16.16
N GLU A 104 19.19 -9.72 16.08
CA GLU A 104 19.96 -9.92 14.85
C GLU A 104 19.21 -10.94 13.98
N ALA A 105 18.76 -10.51 12.81
CA ALA A 105 17.94 -11.31 11.89
C ALA A 105 18.17 -10.81 10.46
N ASP A 106 19.32 -11.15 9.92
CA ASP A 106 19.83 -10.68 8.62
C ASP A 106 19.46 -11.63 7.46
N ASP A 107 19.03 -12.85 7.77
CA ASP A 107 18.62 -13.85 6.79
C ASP A 107 17.43 -14.71 7.28
N PHE A 108 16.90 -15.53 6.37
CA PHE A 108 15.77 -16.42 6.64
C PHE A 108 16.10 -17.53 7.66
N ASP A 109 17.34 -18.02 7.71
CA ASP A 109 17.72 -19.06 8.68
C ASP A 109 17.64 -18.51 10.11
N GLN A 110 18.15 -17.31 10.32
CA GLN A 110 18.09 -16.61 11.61
C GLN A 110 16.66 -16.25 12.00
N VAL A 111 15.88 -15.68 11.06
CA VAL A 111 14.46 -15.37 11.28
C VAL A 111 13.71 -16.64 11.71
N GLU A 112 13.82 -17.72 10.95
CA GLU A 112 13.08 -18.95 11.24
C GLU A 112 13.57 -19.66 12.51
N SER A 113 14.87 -19.58 12.85
CA SER A 113 15.36 -20.06 14.15
C SER A 113 14.69 -19.29 15.29
N LEU A 114 14.67 -17.95 15.22
CA LEU A 114 14.01 -17.12 16.24
C LEU A 114 12.53 -17.45 16.37
N LEU A 115 11.83 -17.65 15.25
CA LEU A 115 10.41 -18.01 15.27
C LEU A 115 10.16 -19.38 15.93
N ARG A 116 11.02 -20.37 15.69
CA ARG A 116 10.92 -21.71 16.32
C ARG A 116 11.33 -21.68 17.79
N ASP A 117 12.36 -20.91 18.14
CA ASP A 117 12.96 -20.92 19.47
C ASP A 117 12.18 -20.07 20.48
N GLN A 118 11.55 -18.97 20.02
CA GLN A 118 10.87 -17.99 20.89
C GLN A 118 9.35 -17.96 20.69
N GLY A 119 8.84 -18.57 19.61
CA GLY A 119 7.42 -18.56 19.27
C GLY A 119 6.70 -19.86 19.51
N GLU A 120 5.38 -19.76 19.64
CA GLU A 120 4.49 -20.89 19.46
C GLU A 120 4.31 -21.12 17.95
N VAL A 121 4.86 -22.23 17.42
CA VAL A 121 4.68 -22.60 16.02
C VAL A 121 3.23 -23.03 15.78
N LEU A 122 2.52 -22.23 15.00
CA LEU A 122 1.11 -22.46 14.67
C LEU A 122 0.96 -23.30 13.40
N PHE A 123 1.89 -23.13 12.46
CA PHE A 123 1.92 -23.88 11.21
C PHE A 123 3.33 -23.92 10.64
N GLU A 124 3.73 -25.06 10.10
CA GLU A 124 5.01 -25.24 9.41
C GLU A 124 4.82 -26.27 8.27
N GLU A 125 5.20 -25.89 7.05
CA GLU A 125 5.13 -26.72 5.85
C GLU A 125 6.24 -26.31 4.89
N ASP A 126 7.14 -27.23 4.54
CA ASP A 126 8.31 -26.99 3.70
C ASP A 126 9.15 -25.79 4.19
N ASP A 127 9.08 -24.65 3.49
CA ASP A 127 9.79 -23.40 3.78
C ASP A 127 8.83 -22.26 4.18
N LEU A 128 7.66 -22.65 4.70
CA LEU A 128 6.62 -21.77 5.22
C LEU A 128 6.53 -21.98 6.74
N LEU A 129 6.68 -20.89 7.49
CA LEU A 129 6.57 -20.91 8.95
C LEU A 129 5.64 -19.81 9.41
N LEU A 130 4.68 -20.16 10.27
CA LEU A 130 3.83 -19.23 11.00
C LEU A 130 3.99 -19.48 12.50
N ALA A 131 4.38 -18.44 13.23
CA ALA A 131 4.54 -18.49 14.68
C ALA A 131 3.84 -17.32 15.36
N LEU A 132 3.43 -17.53 16.61
CA LEU A 132 2.94 -16.48 17.51
C LEU A 132 4.00 -16.17 18.55
N ILE A 133 4.38 -14.89 18.65
CA ILE A 133 5.28 -14.39 19.71
C ILE A 133 4.58 -13.23 20.40
N GLY A 134 4.22 -13.42 21.68
CA GLY A 134 3.47 -12.44 22.45
C GLY A 134 2.09 -12.15 21.85
N GLU A 135 1.86 -10.91 21.43
CA GLU A 135 0.59 -10.44 20.87
C GLU A 135 0.53 -10.51 19.33
N TYR A 136 1.59 -10.97 18.67
CA TYR A 136 1.74 -10.82 17.22
C TYR A 136 2.07 -12.13 16.52
N GLY A 137 1.54 -12.30 15.32
CA GLY A 137 1.93 -13.36 14.40
C GLY A 137 3.12 -12.95 13.54
N TYR A 138 3.94 -13.92 13.20
CA TYR A 138 5.09 -13.76 12.33
C TYR A 138 5.12 -14.90 11.32
N ALA A 139 5.32 -14.53 10.06
CA ALA A 139 5.33 -15.45 8.95
C ALA A 139 6.65 -15.33 8.17
N SER A 140 7.24 -16.48 7.84
CA SER A 140 8.38 -16.58 6.93
C SER A 140 7.99 -17.40 5.71
N ALA A 141 8.41 -16.92 4.54
CA ALA A 141 8.34 -17.65 3.29
C ALA A 141 9.60 -17.35 2.47
N ARG A 142 10.36 -18.38 2.11
CA ARG A 142 11.60 -18.17 1.36
C ARG A 142 11.32 -17.83 -0.11
N PRO A 143 12.18 -17.00 -0.75
CA PRO A 143 12.23 -16.90 -2.19
C PRO A 143 12.59 -18.26 -2.79
N ALA A 144 11.91 -18.65 -3.87
CA ALA A 144 12.21 -19.86 -4.62
C ALA A 144 12.01 -19.63 -6.13
N PRO A 145 12.79 -20.27 -7.02
CA PRO A 145 12.72 -20.02 -8.46
C PRO A 145 11.33 -20.20 -9.10
N GLU A 146 10.52 -21.10 -8.55
CA GLU A 146 9.16 -21.39 -8.99
C GLU A 146 8.11 -20.41 -8.46
N ARG A 147 8.49 -19.47 -7.59
CA ARG A 147 7.58 -18.48 -7.01
C ARG A 147 7.75 -17.14 -7.69
N ALA A 148 6.64 -16.57 -8.13
CA ALA A 148 6.62 -15.18 -8.59
C ALA A 148 7.03 -14.21 -7.47
N CYS A 149 6.51 -14.43 -6.25
CA CYS A 149 6.83 -13.65 -5.06
C CYS A 149 6.54 -14.47 -3.79
N ALA A 150 7.47 -14.51 -2.84
CA ALA A 150 7.32 -15.26 -1.59
C ALA A 150 6.16 -14.74 -0.72
N GLN A 151 6.08 -13.41 -0.53
CA GLN A 151 4.97 -12.76 0.17
C GLN A 151 3.60 -13.12 -0.44
N TYR A 152 3.42 -13.00 -1.77
CA TYR A 152 2.13 -13.33 -2.38
C TYR A 152 1.79 -14.81 -2.25
N PHE A 153 2.78 -15.68 -2.46
CA PHE A 153 2.62 -17.13 -2.32
C PHE A 153 2.12 -17.52 -0.92
N PHE A 154 2.74 -16.98 0.12
CA PHE A 154 2.35 -17.28 1.49
C PHE A 154 1.01 -16.64 1.86
N TYR A 155 0.70 -15.43 1.38
CA TYR A 155 -0.65 -14.87 1.53
C TYR A 155 -1.72 -15.79 0.94
N GLN A 156 -1.52 -16.33 -0.26
CA GLN A 156 -2.44 -17.31 -0.84
C GLN A 156 -2.50 -18.62 -0.04
N ARG A 157 -1.38 -19.08 0.52
CA ARG A 157 -1.35 -20.28 1.37
C ARG A 157 -2.12 -20.05 2.66
N LEU A 158 -1.96 -18.91 3.32
CA LEU A 158 -2.71 -18.52 4.50
C LEU A 158 -4.22 -18.52 4.24
N GLN A 159 -4.67 -17.99 3.10
CA GLN A 159 -6.08 -18.03 2.70
C GLN A 159 -6.63 -19.47 2.56
N ARG A 160 -5.80 -20.42 2.11
CA ARG A 160 -6.14 -21.85 2.09
C ARG A 160 -6.11 -22.45 3.48
N LEU A 161 -5.11 -22.10 4.28
CA LEU A 161 -4.94 -22.56 5.66
C LEU A 161 -6.17 -22.21 6.51
N ALA A 162 -6.76 -21.03 6.34
CA ALA A 162 -8.00 -20.64 7.02
C ALA A 162 -9.17 -21.62 6.79
N LYS A 163 -9.18 -22.34 5.67
CA LYS A 163 -10.21 -23.33 5.32
C LYS A 163 -9.83 -24.73 5.77
N GLU A 164 -8.56 -25.08 5.64
CA GLU A 164 -8.04 -26.43 5.91
C GLU A 164 -7.76 -26.67 7.40
N HIS A 165 -7.22 -25.65 8.08
CA HIS A 165 -6.74 -25.67 9.46
C HIS A 165 -7.13 -24.37 10.20
N PRO A 166 -8.42 -24.08 10.36
CA PRO A 166 -8.86 -22.86 11.04
C PRO A 166 -8.32 -22.74 12.49
N GLU A 167 -8.04 -23.86 13.15
CA GLU A 167 -7.43 -23.92 14.48
C GLU A 167 -6.02 -23.28 14.53
N ALA A 168 -5.26 -23.31 13.44
CA ALA A 168 -3.93 -22.72 13.37
C ALA A 168 -3.99 -21.18 13.32
N LEU A 169 -5.11 -20.61 12.85
CA LEU A 169 -5.30 -19.16 12.76
C LEU A 169 -6.11 -18.57 13.91
N GLU A 170 -6.83 -19.40 14.66
CA GLU A 170 -7.65 -18.95 15.77
C GLU A 170 -6.88 -18.12 16.82
N PRO A 171 -5.64 -18.49 17.22
CA PRO A 171 -4.84 -17.67 18.13
C PRO A 171 -4.50 -16.27 17.59
N LEU A 172 -4.56 -16.09 16.27
CA LEU A 172 -4.23 -14.85 15.57
C LEU A 172 -5.44 -13.96 15.32
N ARG A 173 -6.67 -14.40 15.64
CA ARG A 173 -7.90 -13.62 15.42
C ARG A 173 -7.82 -12.24 16.12
N GLY A 174 -8.06 -11.19 15.36
CA GLY A 174 -7.95 -9.79 15.81
C GLY A 174 -6.51 -9.26 15.92
N ARG A 175 -5.49 -10.03 15.52
CA ARG A 175 -4.07 -9.67 15.67
C ARG A 175 -3.42 -9.37 14.33
N ARG A 176 -2.29 -8.66 14.39
CA ARG A 176 -1.40 -8.45 13.25
C ARG A 176 -0.54 -9.69 13.02
N VAL A 177 -0.27 -9.96 11.75
CA VAL A 177 0.71 -10.94 11.29
C VAL A 177 1.68 -10.22 10.37
N TRP A 178 2.96 -10.21 10.72
CA TRP A 178 3.99 -9.67 9.86
C TRP A 178 4.68 -10.77 9.09
N MET A 179 4.89 -10.54 7.80
CA MET A 179 5.49 -11.51 6.91
C MET A 179 6.77 -10.98 6.29
N THR A 180 7.77 -11.85 6.16
CA THR A 180 8.99 -11.57 5.40
C THR A 180 8.62 -11.28 3.95
N PRO A 181 9.04 -10.14 3.36
CA PRO A 181 8.75 -9.84 1.96
C PRO A 181 9.29 -10.90 0.98
N GLY A 182 10.55 -11.32 1.17
CA GLY A 182 11.23 -12.23 0.23
C GLY A 182 11.26 -11.70 -1.20
N GLN A 183 11.51 -10.40 -1.35
CA GLN A 183 11.56 -9.70 -2.64
C GLN A 183 13.02 -9.42 -3.05
N THR A 184 13.79 -10.49 -3.26
CA THR A 184 15.20 -10.40 -3.62
C THR A 184 15.41 -9.50 -4.84
N GLY A 185 16.31 -8.52 -4.71
CA GLY A 185 16.65 -7.58 -5.78
C GLY A 185 15.70 -6.38 -5.97
N VAL A 186 14.58 -6.32 -5.24
CA VAL A 186 13.67 -5.16 -5.30
C VAL A 186 14.23 -4.01 -4.44
N ALA A 187 14.65 -2.93 -5.11
CA ALA A 187 15.15 -1.74 -4.44
C ALA A 187 14.08 -1.08 -3.57
N GLY A 188 14.43 -0.77 -2.32
CA GLY A 188 13.52 -0.18 -1.33
C GLY A 188 12.81 -1.19 -0.43
N THR A 189 12.99 -2.50 -0.67
CA THR A 189 12.38 -3.57 0.13
C THR A 189 13.37 -4.69 0.46
N GLY A 190 13.86 -5.42 -0.54
CA GLY A 190 14.69 -6.61 -0.35
C GLY A 190 13.96 -7.74 0.37
N ASP A 191 14.73 -8.66 0.96
CA ASP A 191 14.13 -9.85 1.58
C ASP A 191 13.53 -9.58 2.97
N LEU A 192 14.20 -8.73 3.77
CA LEU A 192 13.85 -8.44 5.17
C LEU A 192 13.83 -6.95 5.51
N GLY A 193 14.10 -6.06 4.54
CA GLY A 193 14.18 -4.62 4.76
C GLY A 193 12.83 -3.96 5.07
N ARG A 194 11.73 -4.70 4.86
CA ARG A 194 10.34 -4.34 5.22
C ARG A 194 9.66 -5.54 5.89
N ALA A 195 8.46 -5.34 6.38
CA ALA A 195 7.58 -6.41 6.83
C ALA A 195 6.17 -6.19 6.29
N TYR A 196 5.66 -7.15 5.53
CA TYR A 196 4.31 -7.07 4.98
C TYR A 196 3.28 -7.31 6.09
N THR A 197 2.37 -6.36 6.28
CA THR A 197 1.41 -6.38 7.38
C THR A 197 0.08 -6.99 6.94
N LEU A 198 -0.25 -8.13 7.53
CA LEU A 198 -1.57 -8.75 7.52
C LEU A 198 -2.27 -8.55 8.87
N ILE A 199 -3.58 -8.67 8.86
CA ILE A 199 -4.45 -8.62 10.04
C ILE A 199 -5.50 -9.71 9.88
N ILE A 200 -5.58 -10.61 10.86
CA ILE A 200 -6.69 -11.55 10.93
C ILE A 200 -7.85 -10.80 11.56
N SER A 201 -8.93 -10.61 10.82
CA SER A 201 -10.11 -9.87 11.25
C SER A 201 -10.78 -10.56 12.45
N LEU A 202 -11.66 -9.85 13.16
CA LEU A 202 -12.45 -10.46 14.24
C LEU A 202 -13.34 -11.60 13.72
N ASP A 203 -13.75 -11.53 12.46
CA ASP A 203 -14.53 -12.57 11.78
C ASP A 203 -13.65 -13.71 11.23
N GLY A 204 -12.32 -13.57 11.29
CA GLY A 204 -11.34 -14.57 10.86
C GLY A 204 -10.85 -14.40 9.41
N GLU A 205 -11.19 -13.29 8.76
CA GLU A 205 -10.70 -12.98 7.41
C GLU A 205 -9.23 -12.53 7.45
N ILE A 206 -8.43 -12.95 6.48
CA ILE A 206 -7.03 -12.53 6.38
C ILE A 206 -6.97 -11.32 5.46
N LEU A 207 -6.79 -10.15 6.05
CA LEU A 207 -6.81 -8.87 5.35
C LEU A 207 -5.46 -8.15 5.52
N HIS A 208 -5.28 -7.07 4.77
CA HIS A 208 -4.16 -6.15 4.92
C HIS A 208 -4.69 -4.74 5.22
N ILE A 209 -3.82 -3.81 5.62
CA ILE A 209 -4.23 -2.46 6.07
C ILE A 209 -5.15 -1.76 5.05
N ASN A 210 -4.94 -1.99 3.75
CA ASN A 210 -5.74 -1.41 2.68
C ASN A 210 -7.09 -2.11 2.42
N ARG A 211 -7.67 -2.83 3.39
CA ARG A 211 -8.99 -3.50 3.24
C ARG A 211 -10.01 -3.15 4.31
N PHE A 212 -9.68 -2.20 5.17
CA PHE A 212 -10.49 -1.89 6.35
C PHE A 212 -11.23 -0.56 6.26
N HIS A 213 -11.35 0.06 5.08
CA HIS A 213 -11.93 1.40 4.95
C HIS A 213 -13.46 1.43 5.09
N ASP A 214 -14.14 0.31 4.97
CA ASP A 214 -15.57 0.14 5.26
C ASP A 214 -15.84 -0.55 6.61
N THR A 215 -14.78 -0.91 7.35
CA THR A 215 -14.91 -1.64 8.62
C THR A 215 -15.02 -0.69 9.82
N PRO A 216 -16.07 -0.77 10.67
CA PRO A 216 -16.24 0.13 11.82
C PRO A 216 -15.16 0.02 12.91
N TRP A 217 -14.72 -1.21 13.26
CA TRP A 217 -13.73 -1.45 14.32
C TRP A 217 -12.28 -1.27 13.86
N SER A 218 -12.05 -0.91 12.59
CA SER A 218 -10.78 -1.01 11.87
C SER A 218 -9.52 -0.54 12.65
N PRO A 219 -8.32 -0.99 12.23
CA PRO A 219 -7.07 -0.49 12.78
C PRO A 219 -6.95 1.04 12.71
N ILE A 220 -6.00 1.58 13.48
CA ILE A 220 -5.81 3.03 13.56
C ILE A 220 -5.44 3.65 12.21
N GLU A 221 -4.73 2.95 11.33
CA GLU A 221 -4.25 3.50 10.06
C GLU A 221 -5.38 3.81 9.06
N PRO A 222 -6.32 2.88 8.79
CA PRO A 222 -7.52 3.18 8.02
C PRO A 222 -8.41 4.22 8.72
N ARG A 223 -8.58 4.15 10.05
CA ARG A 223 -9.41 5.12 10.79
C ARG A 223 -8.90 6.54 10.66
N ALA A 224 -7.62 6.75 10.95
CA ALA A 224 -6.95 8.04 10.85
C ALA A 224 -7.07 8.62 9.44
N THR A 225 -6.96 7.77 8.42
CA THR A 225 -7.13 8.19 7.04
C THR A 225 -8.56 8.63 6.75
N ARG A 226 -9.58 7.85 7.15
CA ARG A 226 -10.99 8.24 6.98
C ARG A 226 -11.34 9.51 7.72
N ASP A 227 -10.88 9.65 8.96
CA ASP A 227 -11.11 10.84 9.78
C ASP A 227 -10.50 12.08 9.12
N LEU A 228 -9.30 11.98 8.55
CA LEU A 228 -8.71 13.06 7.77
C LEU A 228 -9.55 13.36 6.52
N MET A 229 -9.89 12.36 5.72
CA MET A 229 -10.68 12.53 4.49
C MET A 229 -12.01 13.21 4.78
N ALA A 230 -12.70 12.82 5.86
CA ALA A 230 -13.96 13.44 6.27
C ALA A 230 -13.81 14.92 6.66
N ARG A 231 -12.63 15.33 7.17
CA ARG A 231 -12.35 16.74 7.50
C ARG A 231 -11.98 17.58 6.29
N ILE A 232 -11.25 17.01 5.33
CA ILE A 232 -10.71 17.75 4.18
C ILE A 232 -11.61 17.71 2.95
N ASP A 233 -12.53 16.73 2.89
CA ASP A 233 -13.50 16.53 1.80
C ASP A 233 -12.83 16.55 0.41
N PRO A 234 -11.98 15.55 0.09
CA PRO A 234 -11.16 15.58 -1.11
C PRO A 234 -11.99 15.38 -2.38
N GLY A 235 -11.72 16.17 -3.42
CA GLY A 235 -12.36 16.00 -4.73
C GLY A 235 -11.66 14.98 -5.63
N ILE A 236 -10.39 14.67 -5.32
CA ILE A 236 -9.59 13.63 -5.97
C ILE A 236 -8.64 12.98 -4.96
N SER A 237 -8.51 11.66 -5.03
CA SER A 237 -7.69 10.84 -4.13
C SER A 237 -6.76 9.90 -4.89
N PHE A 238 -5.56 9.69 -4.36
CA PHE A 238 -4.56 8.79 -4.91
C PHE A 238 -4.06 7.79 -3.87
N ASP A 239 -3.97 6.52 -4.26
CA ASP A 239 -3.32 5.46 -3.50
C ASP A 239 -2.18 4.86 -4.32
N LEU A 240 -0.93 5.23 -4.00
CA LEU A 240 0.22 4.88 -4.83
C LEU A 240 0.73 3.48 -4.48
N HIS A 241 0.32 2.47 -5.26
CA HIS A 241 0.75 1.07 -5.13
C HIS A 241 1.78 0.67 -6.17
N GLU A 242 2.44 -0.44 -5.86
CA GLU A 242 3.33 -1.17 -6.75
C GLU A 242 2.93 -2.65 -6.78
N SER A 243 3.24 -3.33 -7.87
CA SER A 243 2.93 -4.74 -8.05
C SER A 243 4.20 -5.58 -8.12
N GLN A 244 4.23 -6.58 -7.24
CA GLN A 244 5.21 -7.67 -7.25
C GLN A 244 4.84 -8.82 -8.20
N LEU A 245 3.64 -8.76 -8.82
CA LEU A 245 3.14 -9.79 -9.74
C LEU A 245 3.31 -9.41 -11.21
N MET A 246 4.01 -8.31 -11.46
CA MET A 246 4.24 -7.76 -12.78
C MET A 246 5.71 -7.36 -12.90
N GLU A 247 6.28 -7.56 -14.09
CA GLU A 247 7.60 -7.02 -14.46
C GLU A 247 7.60 -5.48 -14.44
N ASP A 248 8.62 -4.82 -14.99
CA ASP A 248 8.65 -3.35 -15.14
C ASP A 248 7.60 -2.83 -16.14
N ARG A 249 6.34 -2.83 -15.70
CA ARG A 249 5.16 -2.35 -16.44
C ARG A 249 4.27 -1.52 -15.54
N TYR A 250 3.28 -0.87 -16.14
CA TYR A 250 2.37 0.04 -15.46
C TYR A 250 0.92 -0.21 -15.86
N PHE A 251 0.01 -0.15 -14.88
CA PHE A 251 -1.37 0.21 -15.17
C PHE A 251 -1.95 1.16 -14.13
N LEU A 252 -2.98 1.89 -14.54
CA LEU A 252 -3.79 2.75 -13.71
C LEU A 252 -5.02 1.98 -13.21
N SER A 253 -5.20 1.93 -11.90
CA SER A 253 -6.39 1.41 -11.25
C SER A 253 -7.40 2.55 -11.06
N ALA A 254 -8.35 2.70 -11.96
CA ALA A 254 -9.44 3.69 -11.87
C ALA A 254 -10.68 3.10 -11.18
N ARG A 255 -11.63 3.95 -10.79
CA ARG A 255 -12.89 3.51 -10.18
C ARG A 255 -14.09 3.86 -11.04
N ARG A 256 -15.04 2.93 -11.12
CA ARG A 256 -16.40 3.27 -11.53
C ARG A 256 -17.03 4.17 -10.46
N GLN A 257 -17.63 5.26 -10.91
CA GLN A 257 -18.19 6.30 -10.07
C GLN A 257 -19.71 6.12 -9.96
N PRO A 258 -20.30 6.43 -8.79
CA PRO A 258 -21.74 6.26 -8.57
C PRO A 258 -22.59 7.29 -9.34
N ASP A 259 -22.01 8.43 -9.71
CA ASP A 259 -22.69 9.47 -10.49
C ASP A 259 -22.02 9.72 -11.84
N ALA A 260 -22.83 10.13 -12.82
CA ALA A 260 -22.39 10.31 -14.20
C ALA A 260 -21.38 11.43 -14.40
N THR A 261 -21.38 12.47 -13.55
CA THR A 261 -20.44 13.59 -13.69
C THR A 261 -19.05 13.16 -13.23
N ASN A 262 -18.94 12.49 -12.09
CA ASN A 262 -17.67 11.93 -11.64
C ASN A 262 -17.18 10.83 -12.60
N GLU A 263 -18.06 9.99 -13.15
CA GLU A 263 -17.67 8.97 -14.13
C GLU A 263 -16.99 9.60 -15.36
N GLU A 264 -17.58 10.67 -15.92
CA GLU A 264 -17.00 11.39 -17.07
C GLU A 264 -15.63 11.99 -16.75
N TRP A 265 -15.48 12.60 -15.58
CA TRP A 265 -14.21 13.21 -15.16
C TRP A 265 -13.14 12.18 -14.78
N GLU A 266 -13.52 11.05 -14.17
CA GLU A 266 -12.62 9.94 -13.91
C GLU A 266 -12.08 9.39 -15.22
N GLN A 267 -12.96 9.16 -16.21
CA GLN A 267 -12.56 8.67 -17.53
C GLN A 267 -11.63 9.66 -18.24
N LYS A 268 -11.95 10.96 -18.21
CA LYS A 268 -11.10 11.99 -18.81
C LYS A 268 -9.71 12.04 -18.16
N ALA A 269 -9.63 11.96 -16.83
CA ALA A 269 -8.36 11.95 -16.12
C ALA A 269 -7.57 10.66 -16.36
N ALA A 270 -8.25 9.50 -16.37
CA ALA A 270 -7.63 8.21 -16.64
C ALA A 270 -6.98 8.15 -18.03
N SER A 271 -7.69 8.59 -19.07
CA SER A 271 -7.16 8.65 -20.44
C SER A 271 -5.99 9.64 -20.56
N ALA A 272 -6.02 10.78 -19.86
CA ALA A 272 -4.91 11.72 -19.86
C ALA A 272 -3.67 11.14 -19.17
N VAL A 273 -3.84 10.49 -18.02
CA VAL A 273 -2.76 9.82 -17.28
C VAL A 273 -2.12 8.74 -18.12
N ILE A 274 -2.90 7.84 -18.71
CA ILE A 274 -2.31 6.70 -19.44
C ILE A 274 -1.58 7.15 -20.70
N GLN A 275 -2.03 8.23 -21.34
CA GLN A 275 -1.31 8.87 -22.43
C GLN A 275 0.03 9.43 -21.94
N ALA A 276 0.05 10.16 -20.83
CA ALA A 276 1.27 10.74 -20.27
C ALA A 276 2.30 9.66 -19.84
N ILE A 277 1.82 8.54 -19.29
CA ILE A 277 2.67 7.37 -18.97
C ILE A 277 3.22 6.73 -20.25
N SER A 278 2.39 6.59 -21.29
CA SER A 278 2.86 6.07 -22.58
C SER A 278 3.92 6.99 -23.20
N ASP A 279 3.69 8.30 -23.13
CA ASP A 279 4.61 9.33 -23.66
C ASP A 279 5.93 9.39 -22.88
N SER A 280 5.95 8.96 -21.62
CA SER A 280 7.20 8.82 -20.85
C SER A 280 8.04 7.61 -21.27
N GLY A 281 7.54 6.78 -22.21
CA GLY A 281 8.20 5.57 -22.68
C GLY A 281 8.01 4.35 -21.77
N ALA A 282 7.08 4.41 -20.81
CA ALA A 282 6.79 3.28 -19.93
C ALA A 282 6.10 2.15 -20.70
N THR A 283 6.34 0.91 -20.29
CA THR A 283 5.61 -0.24 -20.83
C THR A 283 4.31 -0.42 -20.06
N LEU A 284 3.17 -0.52 -20.74
CA LEU A 284 1.89 -0.77 -20.10
C LEU A 284 1.70 -2.26 -19.79
N ALA A 285 0.92 -2.54 -18.74
CA ALA A 285 0.55 -3.89 -18.35
C ALA A 285 -0.23 -4.60 -19.45
N ARG A 286 -0.06 -5.92 -19.52
CA ARG A 286 -0.84 -6.83 -20.35
C ARG A 286 -2.04 -7.37 -19.56
N ASP A 287 -3.02 -7.90 -20.27
CA ASP A 287 -4.21 -8.50 -19.63
C ASP A 287 -3.86 -9.63 -18.64
N GLU A 288 -2.78 -10.38 -18.90
CA GLU A 288 -2.27 -11.42 -18.00
C GLU A 288 -1.77 -10.85 -16.67
N ASP A 289 -1.14 -9.68 -16.68
CA ASP A 289 -0.63 -9.02 -15.47
C ASP A 289 -1.81 -8.57 -14.59
N VAL A 290 -2.85 -8.00 -15.21
CA VAL A 290 -4.07 -7.54 -14.52
C VAL A 290 -4.86 -8.72 -13.98
N SER A 291 -5.00 -9.78 -14.78
CA SER A 291 -5.74 -11.00 -14.38
C SER A 291 -5.06 -11.74 -13.22
N ALA A 292 -3.73 -11.64 -13.11
CA ALA A 292 -2.97 -12.23 -11.99
C ALA A 292 -3.29 -11.57 -10.63
N LEU A 293 -3.70 -10.30 -10.65
CA LEU A 293 -4.18 -9.59 -9.46
C LEU A 293 -5.63 -9.95 -9.14
N GLY A 294 -6.41 -10.37 -10.14
CA GLY A 294 -7.75 -10.96 -10.02
C GLY A 294 -8.70 -10.49 -11.10
N ASN A 295 -9.78 -11.26 -11.33
CA ASN A 295 -10.72 -11.03 -12.45
C ASN A 295 -11.83 -10.01 -12.13
N TRP A 296 -11.50 -8.93 -11.41
CA TRP A 296 -12.46 -7.91 -10.99
C TRP A 296 -12.40 -6.63 -11.84
N PHE A 297 -11.35 -6.47 -12.63
CA PHE A 297 -11.14 -5.29 -13.47
C PHE A 297 -11.80 -5.44 -14.84
N ASP A 298 -12.35 -4.34 -15.35
CA ASP A 298 -12.70 -4.18 -16.75
C ASP A 298 -11.69 -3.21 -17.40
N THR A 299 -11.19 -3.52 -18.59
CA THR A 299 -10.23 -2.67 -19.30
C THR A 299 -10.94 -1.84 -20.38
N SER A 300 -10.79 -0.51 -20.36
CA SER A 300 -11.35 0.36 -21.41
C SER A 300 -10.37 0.64 -22.55
N GLU A 301 -9.10 0.78 -22.20
CA GLU A 301 -7.97 1.02 -23.09
C GLU A 301 -6.71 0.42 -22.46
N PRO A 302 -5.64 0.15 -23.23
CA PRO A 302 -4.42 -0.44 -22.69
C PRO A 302 -3.92 0.31 -21.45
N GLY A 303 -3.73 -0.41 -20.35
CA GLY A 303 -3.23 0.13 -19.09
C GLY A 303 -4.22 0.94 -18.24
N VAL A 304 -5.50 1.05 -18.62
CA VAL A 304 -6.56 1.60 -17.74
C VAL A 304 -7.50 0.49 -17.30
N CYS A 305 -7.45 0.17 -16.01
CA CYS A 305 -8.21 -0.91 -15.39
C CYS A 305 -9.25 -0.34 -14.42
N TRP A 306 -10.52 -0.61 -14.71
CA TRP A 306 -11.66 -0.11 -13.96
C TRP A 306 -12.13 -1.12 -12.93
N LEU A 307 -12.25 -0.69 -11.67
CA LEU A 307 -12.85 -1.47 -10.61
C LEU A 307 -14.17 -0.85 -10.16
N ASP A 308 -15.19 -1.69 -10.04
CA ASP A 308 -16.40 -1.39 -9.28
C ASP A 308 -16.19 -1.85 -7.82
N ALA A 309 -16.33 -0.92 -6.88
CA ALA A 309 -16.15 -1.18 -5.45
C ALA A 309 -17.04 -2.33 -4.93
N GLY A 310 -18.19 -2.58 -5.55
CA GLY A 310 -19.09 -3.67 -5.20
C GLY A 310 -18.64 -5.07 -5.64
N ARG A 311 -17.63 -5.19 -6.53
CA ARG A 311 -17.26 -6.48 -7.16
C ARG A 311 -16.23 -7.31 -6.39
N ARG A 312 -15.34 -6.70 -5.60
CA ARG A 312 -14.20 -7.44 -5.02
C ARG A 312 -14.58 -8.34 -3.85
N GLY A 313 -15.53 -7.92 -3.02
CA GLY A 313 -16.02 -8.73 -1.88
C GLY A 313 -15.01 -8.94 -0.75
N GLU A 314 -13.94 -8.13 -0.68
CA GLU A 314 -12.86 -8.22 0.34
C GLU A 314 -12.78 -6.96 1.23
N GLY A 315 -13.90 -6.24 1.37
CA GLY A 315 -13.92 -4.91 1.96
C GLY A 315 -13.31 -3.83 1.05
N TYR A 316 -13.54 -2.57 1.44
CA TYR A 316 -13.10 -1.42 0.65
C TYR A 316 -11.62 -1.13 0.86
N ASN A 317 -10.90 -0.99 -0.25
CA ASN A 317 -9.63 -0.29 -0.25
C ASN A 317 -9.83 1.22 -0.24
N LEU A 318 -8.74 1.98 -0.11
CA LEU A 318 -8.86 3.42 -0.01
C LEU A 318 -9.53 4.05 -1.24
N ALA A 319 -9.13 3.63 -2.45
CA ALA A 319 -9.73 4.17 -3.67
C ALA A 319 -11.20 3.74 -3.82
N ASP A 320 -11.58 2.53 -3.39
CA ASP A 320 -12.98 2.07 -3.33
C ASP A 320 -13.80 2.97 -2.41
N PHE A 321 -13.30 3.23 -1.20
CA PHE A 321 -13.95 4.11 -0.22
C PHE A 321 -14.04 5.55 -0.72
N ALA A 322 -12.96 6.05 -1.35
CA ALA A 322 -12.87 7.40 -1.85
C ALA A 322 -13.86 7.67 -2.99
N SER A 323 -14.01 6.74 -3.95
CA SER A 323 -14.94 6.90 -5.07
C SER A 323 -16.40 6.81 -4.65
N GLN A 324 -16.71 6.01 -3.63
CA GLN A 324 -18.09 5.90 -3.13
C GLN A 324 -18.51 7.09 -2.26
N THR A 325 -17.56 7.76 -1.60
CA THR A 325 -17.88 8.75 -0.57
C THR A 325 -17.60 10.19 -1.01
N TYR A 326 -16.56 10.41 -1.81
CA TYR A 326 -16.07 11.76 -2.10
C TYR A 326 -16.07 12.07 -3.60
N GLY A 327 -15.04 11.63 -4.33
CA GLY A 327 -14.81 12.08 -5.70
C GLY A 327 -13.91 11.13 -6.48
N LEU A 328 -13.05 11.71 -7.32
CA LEU A 328 -12.21 10.91 -8.22
C LEU A 328 -11.20 10.08 -7.43
N ALA A 329 -10.90 8.85 -7.84
CA ALA A 329 -10.05 7.97 -7.04
C ALA A 329 -9.19 7.02 -7.87
N PHE A 330 -7.88 7.23 -7.81
CA PHE A 330 -6.92 6.45 -8.58
C PHE A 330 -5.98 5.65 -7.68
N GLY A 331 -5.71 4.41 -8.07
CA GLY A 331 -4.55 3.66 -7.63
C GLY A 331 -3.51 3.54 -8.75
N THR A 332 -2.23 3.55 -8.43
CA THR A 332 -1.18 3.14 -9.38
C THR A 332 -0.85 1.68 -9.17
N GLU A 333 -0.45 0.97 -10.22
CA GLU A 333 0.12 -0.38 -10.09
C GLU A 333 1.39 -0.42 -10.94
N MET A 334 2.51 -0.11 -10.28
CA MET A 334 3.83 -0.02 -10.90
C MET A 334 4.64 -1.29 -10.63
N GLY A 335 5.21 -1.89 -11.66
CA GLY A 335 6.07 -3.06 -11.54
C GLY A 335 7.30 -2.86 -10.68
N MET A 336 7.44 -3.64 -9.61
CA MET A 336 8.53 -3.48 -8.62
C MET A 336 9.94 -3.73 -9.17
N TYR A 337 10.06 -4.44 -10.30
CA TYR A 337 11.34 -4.82 -10.91
C TYR A 337 11.95 -3.74 -11.82
N GLY A 338 11.26 -2.62 -12.01
CA GLY A 338 11.82 -1.42 -12.63
C GLY A 338 12.80 -0.69 -11.71
N THR A 339 13.55 0.25 -12.29
CA THR A 339 14.43 1.13 -11.50
C THR A 339 13.62 1.91 -10.46
N PHE A 340 14.19 2.14 -9.27
CA PHE A 340 13.50 2.87 -8.19
C PHE A 340 13.08 4.28 -8.63
N ASP A 341 14.00 5.03 -9.27
CA ASP A 341 13.70 6.36 -9.82
C ASP A 341 12.61 6.32 -10.89
N GLY A 342 12.60 5.28 -11.74
CA GLY A 342 11.57 5.07 -12.74
C GLY A 342 10.19 4.90 -12.11
N ARG A 343 10.07 4.01 -11.12
CA ARG A 343 8.82 3.81 -10.38
C ARG A 343 8.32 5.10 -9.71
N VAL A 344 9.19 5.83 -9.00
CA VAL A 344 8.83 7.12 -8.40
C VAL A 344 8.32 8.10 -9.45
N ASN A 345 8.97 8.17 -10.61
CA ASN A 345 8.56 9.05 -11.70
C ASN A 345 7.18 8.69 -12.28
N LEU A 346 6.86 7.40 -12.42
CA LEU A 346 5.55 6.96 -12.90
C LEU A 346 4.41 7.39 -11.96
N ALA A 347 4.61 7.24 -10.66
CA ALA A 347 3.67 7.75 -9.66
C ALA A 347 3.50 9.28 -9.72
N MET A 348 4.61 10.02 -9.86
CA MET A 348 4.57 11.48 -9.99
C MET A 348 3.85 11.94 -11.27
N ILE A 349 4.07 11.29 -12.41
CA ILE A 349 3.36 11.57 -13.67
C ILE A 349 1.85 11.38 -13.46
N THR A 350 1.47 10.26 -12.85
CA THR A 350 0.07 9.92 -12.57
C THR A 350 -0.62 11.03 -11.79
N VAL A 351 -0.04 11.42 -10.65
CA VAL A 351 -0.64 12.44 -9.77
C VAL A 351 -0.69 13.78 -10.48
N ARG A 352 0.42 14.23 -11.10
CA ARG A 352 0.48 15.54 -11.78
C ARG A 352 -0.57 15.64 -12.88
N THR A 353 -0.62 14.67 -13.79
CA THR A 353 -1.54 14.68 -14.93
C THR A 353 -3.00 14.62 -14.49
N ALA A 354 -3.34 13.77 -13.53
CA ALA A 354 -4.71 13.70 -13.02
C ALA A 354 -5.12 15.00 -12.28
N VAL A 355 -4.22 15.60 -11.50
CA VAL A 355 -4.47 16.87 -10.81
C VAL A 355 -4.61 18.04 -11.78
N GLU A 356 -3.89 18.06 -12.90
CA GLU A 356 -4.08 19.05 -13.96
C GLU A 356 -5.49 18.96 -14.56
N VAL A 357 -5.97 17.75 -14.90
CA VAL A 357 -7.33 17.55 -15.40
C VAL A 357 -8.37 17.92 -14.34
N PHE A 358 -8.15 17.54 -13.08
CA PHE A 358 -9.00 17.93 -11.96
C PHE A 358 -9.05 19.46 -11.78
N SER A 359 -7.93 20.15 -11.94
CA SER A 359 -7.87 21.61 -11.83
C SER A 359 -8.69 22.29 -12.93
N GLN A 360 -8.76 21.71 -14.14
CA GLN A 360 -9.65 22.21 -15.21
C GLN A 360 -11.13 22.12 -14.84
N ARG A 361 -11.53 21.07 -14.12
CA ARG A 361 -12.92 20.90 -13.63
C ARG A 361 -13.33 22.02 -12.68
N HIS A 362 -12.38 22.54 -11.91
CA HIS A 362 -12.60 23.49 -10.84
C HIS A 362 -11.99 24.87 -11.12
N ALA A 363 -11.57 25.13 -12.37
CA ALA A 363 -10.88 26.35 -12.79
C ALA A 363 -11.65 27.61 -12.42
#